data_AF-A0A6I3FAW1-F1
#
_entry.id   AF-A0A6I3FAW1-F1
#
_cell.length_a   1.000
_cell.length_b   1.000
_cell.length_c   1.000
_cell.angle_alpha   90.00
_cell.angle_beta   90.00
_cell.angle_gamma   90.00
#
_symmetry.space_group_name_H-M   'P 1'
#
loop_
_entity.id
_entity.type
_entity.pdbx_description
1 polymer ?
#
loop_
_entity_poly.entity_id
_entity_poly.type
_entity_poly.pdbx_seq_one_letter_code
_entity_poly.pdbx_strand_id
1 'polypeptide(L)'
;MSVGGYDNRLRPSQPPTPAGDAFTIHRAEVAEGISLAYVREGIGGYPLLLVHGYPETKRIWWRNIEPLVAAGYEVIVPDLRGHGDSDLSSDDTYDLV
;
A
#
# COMPACT_ATOMS: atom_id res chain seq x y z
N MET A 1 9.37 31.34 16.28
CA MET A 1 8.03 30.71 16.21
C MET A 1 8.25 29.23 16.44
N SER A 2 7.95 28.73 17.65
CA SER A 2 8.17 27.31 17.98
C SER A 2 7.08 26.49 17.30
N VAL A 3 7.45 25.63 16.37
CA VAL A 3 6.53 24.64 15.80
C VAL A 3 6.18 23.70 16.95
N GLY A 4 4.91 23.71 17.39
CA GLY A 4 4.44 22.88 18.49
C GLY A 4 4.82 21.42 18.21
N GLY A 5 5.62 20.82 19.10
CA GLY A 5 6.03 19.43 18.97
C GLY A 5 4.81 18.51 18.93
N TYR A 6 4.90 17.43 18.18
CA TYR A 6 3.86 16.41 18.11
C TYR A 6 3.69 15.74 19.49
N ASP A 7 2.66 16.15 20.25
CA ASP A 7 2.31 15.49 21.50
C ASP A 7 1.52 14.22 21.19
N ASN A 8 2.13 13.06 21.45
CA ASN A 8 1.50 11.75 21.26
C ASN A 8 0.16 11.61 22.03
N ARG A 9 -0.08 12.41 23.08
CA ARG A 9 -1.36 12.44 23.80
C ARG A 9 -2.51 13.05 23.00
N LEU A 10 -2.19 13.87 21.99
CA LEU A 10 -3.16 14.46 21.08
C LEU A 10 -3.45 13.57 19.87
N ARG A 11 -2.77 12.41 19.76
CA ARG A 11 -3.02 11.47 18.67
C ARG A 11 -4.49 11.00 18.75
N PRO A 12 -5.27 11.12 17.66
CA PRO A 12 -6.64 10.61 17.63
C PRO A 12 -6.67 9.10 17.92
N SER A 13 -7.78 8.62 18.50
CA SER A 13 -8.03 7.18 18.60
C SER A 13 -7.88 6.54 17.23
N GLN A 14 -7.06 5.49 17.15
CA GLN A 14 -6.86 4.77 15.89
C GLN A 14 -7.90 3.65 15.79
N PRO A 15 -8.41 3.36 14.59
CA PRO A 15 -9.20 2.16 14.39
C PRO A 15 -8.38 0.92 14.79
N PRO A 16 -9.05 -0.19 15.18
CA PRO A 16 -8.35 -1.45 15.40
C PRO A 16 -7.67 -1.89 14.10
N THR A 17 -6.51 -2.54 14.23
CA THR A 17 -5.85 -3.15 13.08
C THR A 17 -6.77 -4.22 12.48
N PRO A 18 -7.01 -4.20 11.17
CA PRO A 18 -7.88 -5.17 10.54
C PRO A 18 -7.26 -6.58 10.57
N ALA A 19 -8.10 -7.59 10.32
CA ALA A 19 -7.64 -8.97 10.14
C ALA A 19 -6.63 -9.08 8.97
N GLY A 20 -5.84 -10.15 8.96
CA GLY A 20 -4.80 -10.37 7.95
C GLY A 20 -5.35 -10.42 6.52
N ASP A 21 -6.58 -10.88 6.37
CA ASP A 21 -7.34 -11.16 5.15
C ASP A 21 -8.42 -10.11 4.87
N ALA A 22 -8.38 -8.95 5.53
CA ALA A 22 -9.39 -7.90 5.39
C ALA A 22 -9.45 -7.28 3.98
N PHE A 23 -8.44 -7.49 3.15
CA PHE A 23 -8.38 -7.02 1.76
C PHE A 23 -8.14 -8.19 0.82
N THR A 24 -8.81 -8.16 -0.33
CA THR A 24 -8.51 -9.11 -1.41
C THR A 24 -7.16 -8.78 -2.02
N ILE A 25 -6.29 -9.78 -2.12
CA ILE A 25 -4.98 -9.65 -2.77
C ILE A 25 -5.12 -10.09 -4.22
N HIS A 26 -4.89 -9.14 -5.12
CA HIS A 26 -4.78 -9.38 -6.55
C HIS A 26 -3.32 -9.58 -6.94
N ARG A 27 -3.10 -10.19 -8.11
CA ARG A 27 -1.78 -10.31 -8.74
C ARG A 27 -1.84 -9.82 -10.18
N ALA A 28 -0.78 -9.17 -10.64
CA ALA A 28 -0.60 -8.78 -12.03
C ALA A 28 0.84 -9.07 -12.46
N GLU A 29 0.99 -9.77 -13.59
CA GLU A 29 2.27 -9.93 -14.26
C GLU A 29 2.68 -8.60 -14.90
N VAL A 30 3.86 -8.09 -14.53
CA VAL A 30 4.37 -6.79 -15.00
C VAL A 30 5.59 -6.92 -15.90
N ALA A 31 6.26 -8.07 -15.84
CA ALA A 31 7.34 -8.48 -16.73
C ALA A 31 7.43 -10.01 -16.71
N GLU A 32 8.18 -10.59 -17.63
CA GLU A 32 8.39 -12.04 -17.69
C GLU A 32 8.92 -12.57 -16.35
N GLY A 33 8.14 -13.44 -15.70
CA GLY A 33 8.50 -14.03 -14.41
C GLY A 33 8.39 -13.10 -13.20
N ILE A 34 7.80 -11.90 -13.35
CA ILE A 34 7.59 -10.95 -12.25
C ILE A 34 6.11 -10.61 -12.13
N SER A 35 5.47 -11.14 -11.08
CA SER A 35 4.13 -10.76 -10.64
C SER A 35 4.17 -9.87 -9.40
N LEU A 36 3.45 -8.75 -9.44
CA LEU A 36 3.22 -7.90 -8.27
C LEU A 36 1.89 -8.23 -7.60
N ALA A 37 1.90 -8.33 -6.28
CA ALA A 37 0.70 -8.42 -5.46
C ALA A 37 0.20 -7.03 -5.09
N TYR A 38 -1.12 -6.82 -5.13
CA TYR A 38 -1.71 -5.52 -4.80
C TYR A 38 -3.11 -5.64 -4.22
N VAL A 39 -3.50 -4.64 -3.44
CA VAL A 39 -4.90 -4.39 -3.04
C VAL A 39 -5.50 -3.37 -4.01
N ARG A 40 -6.77 -3.54 -4.36
CA ARG A 40 -7.52 -2.60 -5.21
C ARG A 40 -8.93 -2.42 -4.66
N GLU A 41 -9.27 -1.19 -4.28
CA GLU A 41 -10.56 -0.85 -3.70
C GLU A 41 -11.15 0.39 -4.40
N GLY A 42 -12.48 0.55 -4.37
CA GLY A 42 -13.15 1.72 -4.96
C GLY A 42 -13.18 1.74 -6.50
N ILE A 43 -13.34 0.57 -7.13
CA ILE A 43 -13.35 0.40 -8.60
C ILE A 43 -14.29 1.43 -9.27
N GLY A 44 -13.76 2.13 -10.28
CA GLY A 44 -14.48 3.17 -11.02
C GLY A 44 -14.25 4.60 -10.51
N GLY A 45 -13.54 4.78 -9.39
CA GLY A 45 -13.06 6.08 -8.91
C GLY A 45 -11.85 6.62 -9.68
N TYR A 46 -11.36 7.79 -9.28
CA TYR A 46 -10.13 8.36 -9.86
C TYR A 46 -8.89 7.56 -9.40
N PRO A 47 -8.02 7.07 -10.31
CA PRO A 47 -6.95 6.16 -9.94
C PRO A 47 -5.90 6.84 -9.04
N LEU A 48 -5.58 6.20 -7.92
CA LEU A 48 -4.59 6.65 -6.95
C LEU A 48 -3.70 5.48 -6.50
N LEU A 49 -2.40 5.60 -6.75
CA LEU A 49 -1.40 4.59 -6.37
C LEU A 49 -0.75 4.96 -5.03
N LEU A 50 -0.77 4.03 -4.07
CA LEU A 50 -0.11 4.20 -2.77
C LEU A 50 1.10 3.27 -2.69
N VAL A 51 2.30 3.83 -2.90
CA VAL A 51 3.55 3.08 -2.91
C VAL A 51 4.19 3.12 -1.53
N HIS A 52 4.54 1.97 -0.97
CA HIS A 52 5.24 1.90 0.32
C HIS A 52 6.74 2.20 0.18
N GLY A 53 7.39 2.51 1.31
CA GLY A 53 8.85 2.61 1.41
C GLY A 53 9.48 1.39 2.09
N TYR A 54 10.78 1.45 2.37
CA TYR A 54 11.49 0.46 3.17
C TYR A 54 11.36 0.77 4.67
N PRO A 55 11.19 -0.22 5.58
CA PRO A 55 11.14 -1.68 5.36
C PRO A 55 9.69 -2.24 5.30
N GLU A 56 8.76 -1.49 4.70
CA GLU A 56 7.33 -1.75 4.81
C GLU A 56 6.80 -2.61 3.66
N THR A 57 5.50 -2.91 3.71
CA THR A 57 4.72 -3.55 2.64
C THR A 57 3.46 -2.71 2.37
N LYS A 58 2.63 -3.09 1.39
CA LYS A 58 1.32 -2.49 1.11
C LYS A 58 0.45 -2.33 2.36
N ARG A 59 0.66 -3.17 3.38
CA ARG A 59 -0.05 -3.11 4.67
C ARG A 59 0.06 -1.75 5.35
N ILE A 60 1.13 -0.97 5.17
CA ILE A 60 1.26 0.34 5.84
C ILE A 60 0.09 1.30 5.54
N TRP A 61 -0.53 1.14 4.36
CA TRP A 61 -1.59 2.01 3.87
C TRP A 61 -3.00 1.62 4.34
N TRP A 62 -3.16 0.61 5.20
CA TRP A 62 -4.48 0.08 5.58
C TRP A 62 -5.45 1.16 6.12
N ARG A 63 -4.93 2.20 6.78
CA ARG A 63 -5.73 3.31 7.32
C ARG A 63 -6.13 4.35 6.28
N ASN A 64 -5.51 4.32 5.11
CA ASN A 64 -5.70 5.30 4.05
C ASN A 64 -6.69 4.82 3.00
N ILE A 65 -6.81 3.51 2.80
CA ILE A 65 -7.66 2.90 1.76
C ILE A 65 -9.11 3.38 1.88
N GLU A 66 -9.79 3.11 2.99
CA GLU A 66 -11.21 3.44 3.14
C GLU A 66 -11.50 4.96 3.05
N PRO A 67 -10.76 5.86 3.73
CA PRO A 67 -10.97 7.29 3.58
C PRO A 67 -10.76 7.81 2.14
N LEU A 68 -9.81 7.26 1.40
CA LEU A 68 -9.55 7.65 0.01
C LEU A 68 -10.62 7.10 -0.94
N VAL A 69 -11.08 5.86 -0.72
CA VAL A 69 -12.23 5.31 -1.46
C VAL A 69 -13.48 6.16 -1.21
N ALA A 70 -13.75 6.54 0.04
CA ALA A 70 -14.88 7.42 0.40
C ALA A 70 -14.76 8.81 -0.24
N ALA A 71 -13.54 9.29 -0.52
CA ALA A 71 -13.28 10.53 -1.24
C ALA A 71 -13.40 10.39 -2.78
N GLY A 72 -13.74 9.21 -3.30
CA GLY A 72 -13.98 8.97 -4.72
C GLY A 72 -12.76 8.47 -5.52
N TYR A 73 -11.70 8.03 -4.84
CA TYR A 73 -10.55 7.43 -5.49
C TYR A 73 -10.72 5.92 -5.69
N GLU A 74 -10.20 5.41 -6.80
CA GLU A 74 -9.87 4.00 -6.96
C GLU A 74 -8.45 3.79 -6.43
N VAL A 75 -8.34 3.15 -5.28
CA VAL A 75 -7.08 3.05 -4.54
C VAL A 75 -6.38 1.74 -4.89
N ILE A 76 -5.15 1.84 -5.39
CA ILE A 76 -4.31 0.70 -5.76
C ILE A 76 -3.07 0.71 -4.87
N VAL A 77 -2.84 -0.38 -4.16
CA VAL A 77 -1.76 -0.49 -3.16
C VAL A 77 -0.91 -1.73 -3.45
N PRO A 78 0.14 -1.60 -4.27
CA PRO A 78 1.03 -2.71 -4.59
C PRO A 78 2.05 -2.94 -3.49
N ASP A 79 2.53 -4.18 -3.38
CA ASP A 79 3.87 -4.44 -2.88
C ASP A 79 4.88 -4.22 -4.02
N LEU A 80 5.95 -3.48 -3.73
CA LEU A 80 7.08 -3.37 -4.65
C LEU A 80 7.70 -4.75 -4.89
N ARG A 81 8.34 -4.93 -6.05
CA ARG A 81 9.14 -6.12 -6.38
C ARG A 81 10.04 -6.49 -5.19
N GLY A 82 10.03 -7.77 -4.81
CA GLY A 82 10.75 -8.35 -3.67
C GLY A 82 10.24 -7.98 -2.27
N HIS A 83 9.08 -7.35 -2.16
CA HIS A 83 8.46 -7.03 -0.88
C HIS A 83 7.11 -7.73 -0.73
N GLY A 84 6.71 -7.96 0.53
CA GLY A 84 5.40 -8.50 0.88
C GLY A 84 5.07 -9.78 0.11
N ASP A 85 3.96 -9.75 -0.62
CA ASP A 85 3.48 -10.89 -1.39
C ASP A 85 3.90 -10.84 -2.87
N SER A 86 4.63 -9.80 -3.30
CA SER A 86 5.17 -9.69 -4.68
C SER A 86 6.37 -10.62 -4.89
N ASP A 87 6.60 -10.99 -6.15
CA ASP A 87 7.72 -11.85 -6.51
C ASP A 87 9.07 -11.14 -6.31
N LEU A 88 10.11 -11.92 -6.01
CA LEU A 88 11.51 -11.50 -6.05
C LEU A 88 12.00 -11.48 -7.51
N SER A 89 12.98 -10.63 -7.81
CA SER A 89 13.67 -10.73 -9.11
C SER A 89 14.45 -12.05 -9.17
N SER A 90 14.35 -12.77 -10.29
CA SER A 90 15.07 -14.03 -10.50
C SER A 90 16.59 -13.86 -10.63
N ASP A 91 17.03 -12.65 -10.97
CA ASP A 91 18.42 -12.26 -11.22
C ASP A 91 18.96 -11.25 -10.20
N ASP A 92 18.20 -10.98 -9.13
CA ASP A 92 18.51 -9.99 -8.09
C ASP A 92 18.64 -8.54 -8.61
N THR A 93 18.16 -8.23 -9.82
CA THR A 93 18.14 -6.86 -10.36
C THR A 93 16.92 -6.10 -9.83
N TYR A 94 17.12 -5.06 -9.02
CA TYR A 94 16.03 -4.21 -8.48
C TYR A 94 16.00 -2.78 -9.02
N ASP A 95 16.99 -2.40 -9.82
CA ASP A 95 17.08 -1.08 -10.42
C ASP A 95 16.10 -0.91 -11.60
N LEU A 96 15.74 0.35 -11.87
CA LEU A 96 15.11 0.76 -13.11
C LEU A 96 16.24 1.01 -14.12
N VAL A 97 16.56 0.00 -14.94
CA VAL A 97 17.42 0.19 -16.12
C VAL A 97 16.71 0.96 -17.21
#